data_AF-A0A7S2QMF1-F1
#
_entry.id   AF-A0A7S2QMF1-F1
#
_cell.length_a   1.000
_cell.length_b   1.000
_cell.length_c   1.000
_cell.angle_alpha   90.00
_cell.angle_beta   90.00
_cell.angle_gamma   90.00
#
_symmetry.space_group_name_H-M   'P 1'
#
loop_
_entity.id
_entity.type
_entity.pdbx_description
1 polymer ?
#
loop_
_entity_poly.entity_id
_entity_poly.type
_entity_poly.pdbx_seq_one_letter_code
_entity_poly.pdbx_strand_id
1 'polypeptide(L)'
;PPGMGKLALAEAAAAAVGAQLLPLLAAEAASGDFCGAAAAAAKSAGPVVVVVEALETEPSAALAIRRCLREASHGSADRPPRLFVIVTLGRELRSLSATVRTAFGYVAEVRLPNDAERKQFLLGLFQQISRVDAHWGSALREAAVTTLANLTLNYTFAEMELVVRRAFVRSVTADGARDPVALHHFEKILAVT
;
A
#
# COMPACT_ATOMS: atom_id res chain seq x y z
N PRO A 1 7.21 3.54 6.42
CA PRO A 1 8.04 2.37 6.05
C PRO A 1 7.61 1.74 4.70
N PRO A 2 8.49 1.03 3.99
CA PRO A 2 8.11 0.08 2.93
C PRO A 2 7.15 -1.00 3.48
N GLY A 3 6.38 -1.68 2.62
CA GLY A 3 5.53 -2.80 3.07
C GLY A 3 4.28 -2.44 3.88
N MET A 4 3.97 -1.16 4.03
CA MET A 4 2.80 -0.67 4.78
C MET A 4 1.52 -0.51 3.96
N GLY A 5 1.51 -0.92 2.68
CA GLY A 5 0.32 -0.83 1.83
C GLY A 5 -0.06 0.59 1.39
N LYS A 6 0.91 1.52 1.25
CA LYS A 6 0.65 2.91 0.81
C LYS A 6 -0.01 2.98 -0.57
N LEU A 7 0.41 2.14 -1.50
CA LEU A 7 -0.19 2.03 -2.83
C LEU A 7 -1.61 1.46 -2.75
N ALA A 8 -1.80 0.35 -2.03
CA ALA A 8 -3.11 -0.24 -1.80
C ALA A 8 -4.10 0.73 -1.13
N LEU A 9 -3.62 1.60 -0.23
CA LEU A 9 -4.42 2.67 0.35
C LEU A 9 -4.84 3.72 -0.70
N ALA A 10 -3.92 4.12 -1.59
CA ALA A 10 -4.22 5.06 -2.67
C ALA A 10 -5.21 4.47 -3.68
N GLU A 11 -5.07 3.18 -4.01
CA GLU A 11 -5.99 2.42 -4.85
C GLU A 11 -7.40 2.36 -4.22
N ALA A 12 -7.48 2.00 -2.93
CA ALA A 12 -8.75 1.95 -2.21
C ALA A 12 -9.41 3.32 -2.13
N ALA A 13 -8.63 4.39 -1.91
CA ALA A 13 -9.15 5.76 -1.91
C ALA A 13 -9.69 6.17 -3.29
N ALA A 14 -8.99 5.84 -4.37
CA ALA A 14 -9.45 6.10 -5.73
C ALA A 14 -10.73 5.33 -6.04
N ALA A 15 -10.79 4.04 -5.69
CA ALA A 15 -11.97 3.20 -5.88
C ALA A 15 -13.20 3.73 -5.11
N ALA A 16 -13.01 4.21 -3.88
CA ALA A 16 -14.09 4.75 -3.05
C ALA A 16 -14.79 5.98 -3.65
N VAL A 17 -14.07 6.76 -4.47
CA VAL A 17 -14.62 7.94 -5.17
C VAL A 17 -14.92 7.66 -6.64
N GLY A 18 -14.82 6.41 -7.09
CA GLY A 18 -15.02 6.01 -8.48
C GLY A 18 -14.02 6.66 -9.44
N ALA A 19 -12.80 6.97 -8.96
CA ALA A 19 -11.77 7.58 -9.78
C ALA A 19 -10.94 6.53 -10.52
N GLN A 20 -10.54 6.88 -11.73
CA GLN A 20 -9.53 6.14 -12.47
C GLN A 20 -8.16 6.38 -11.83
N LEU A 21 -7.41 5.31 -11.63
CA LEU A 21 -6.05 5.38 -11.12
C LEU A 21 -5.05 5.50 -12.27
N LEU A 22 -4.08 6.41 -12.14
CA LEU A 22 -2.92 6.51 -13.01
C LEU A 22 -1.64 6.38 -12.16
N PRO A 23 -1.06 5.17 -12.04
CA PRO A 23 0.21 4.99 -11.35
C PRO A 23 1.35 5.56 -12.19
N LEU A 24 2.31 6.23 -11.55
CA LEU A 24 3.50 6.81 -12.16
C LEU A 24 4.72 6.62 -11.27
N LEU A 25 5.87 6.42 -11.90
CA LEU A 25 7.15 6.55 -11.22
C LEU A 25 7.48 8.04 -11.02
N ALA A 26 8.24 8.36 -9.97
CA ALA A 26 8.67 9.74 -9.71
C ALA A 26 9.45 10.36 -10.90
N ALA A 27 10.26 9.55 -11.60
CA ALA A 27 10.97 9.96 -12.81
C ALA A 27 10.01 10.36 -13.96
N GLU A 28 8.93 9.61 -14.15
CA GLU A 28 7.91 9.92 -15.17
C GLU A 28 7.15 11.19 -14.79
N ALA A 29 6.80 11.34 -13.51
CA ALA A 29 6.14 12.54 -13.01
C ALA A 29 7.02 13.80 -13.17
N ALA A 30 8.34 13.67 -13.09
CA ALA A 30 9.28 14.79 -13.28
C ALA A 30 9.30 15.32 -14.73
N SER A 31 9.05 14.47 -15.72
CA SER A 31 8.94 14.91 -17.13
C SER A 31 7.77 15.87 -17.36
N GLY A 32 6.70 15.73 -16.57
CA GLY A 32 5.48 16.55 -16.67
C GLY A 32 4.48 16.10 -17.75
N ASP A 33 4.86 15.17 -18.63
CA ASP A 33 4.03 14.70 -19.75
C ASP A 33 2.71 14.06 -19.29
N PHE A 34 2.71 13.49 -18.08
CA PHE A 34 1.52 12.87 -17.48
C PHE A 34 0.34 13.84 -17.33
N CYS A 35 0.59 15.16 -17.24
CA CYS A 35 -0.47 16.12 -16.92
C CYS A 35 -1.52 16.20 -18.02
N GLY A 36 -1.09 16.22 -19.28
CA GLY A 36 -2.00 16.25 -20.42
C GLY A 36 -2.87 15.00 -20.47
N ALA A 37 -2.26 13.83 -20.26
CA ALA A 37 -2.97 12.55 -20.22
C ALA A 37 -3.97 12.49 -19.06
N ALA A 38 -3.56 12.89 -17.85
CA ALA A 38 -4.41 12.88 -16.68
C ALA A 38 -5.58 13.87 -16.80
N ALA A 39 -5.35 15.07 -17.36
CA ALA A 39 -6.39 16.05 -17.61
C ALA A 39 -7.37 15.61 -18.71
N ALA A 40 -6.87 14.97 -19.78
CA ALA A 40 -7.71 14.42 -20.83
C ALA A 40 -8.61 13.30 -20.30
N ALA A 41 -8.02 12.34 -19.57
CA ALA A 41 -8.77 11.27 -18.90
C ALA A 41 -9.79 11.83 -17.90
N ALA A 42 -9.43 12.87 -17.15
CA ALA A 42 -10.32 13.50 -16.19
C ALA A 42 -11.56 14.17 -16.85
N LYS A 43 -11.41 14.60 -18.10
CA LYS A 43 -12.52 15.18 -18.89
C LYS A 43 -13.42 14.10 -19.51
N SER A 44 -12.84 12.98 -19.96
CA SER A 44 -13.58 11.94 -20.68
C SER A 44 -14.21 10.88 -19.79
N ALA A 45 -13.52 10.48 -18.70
CA ALA A 45 -13.84 9.28 -17.94
C ALA A 45 -14.30 9.56 -16.49
N GLY A 46 -14.18 10.79 -16.00
CA GLY A 46 -14.54 11.16 -14.63
C GLY A 46 -13.32 11.53 -13.77
N PRO A 47 -13.37 11.43 -12.44
CA PRO A 47 -12.24 11.81 -11.60
C PRO A 47 -11.02 10.91 -11.83
N VAL A 48 -9.82 11.50 -11.77
CA VAL A 48 -8.55 10.79 -11.93
C VAL A 48 -7.69 11.00 -10.69
N VAL A 49 -7.13 9.92 -10.16
CA VAL A 49 -6.13 9.92 -9.10
C VAL A 49 -4.81 9.48 -9.68
N VAL A 50 -3.84 10.38 -9.71
CA VAL A 50 -2.46 10.07 -10.08
C VAL A 50 -1.70 9.66 -8.83
N VAL A 51 -1.07 8.48 -8.85
CA VAL A 51 -0.24 8.00 -7.73
C VAL A 51 1.21 8.05 -8.16
N VAL A 52 2.00 8.89 -7.49
CA VAL A 52 3.44 9.00 -7.72
C VAL A 52 4.17 8.28 -6.60
N GLU A 53 4.94 7.25 -6.95
CA GLU A 53 5.65 6.45 -5.96
C GLU A 53 7.08 6.95 -5.71
N ALA A 54 7.49 6.89 -4.44
CA ALA A 54 8.85 7.17 -3.98
C ALA A 54 9.41 8.53 -4.44
N LEU A 55 8.67 9.61 -4.16
CA LEU A 55 9.06 10.98 -4.55
C LEU A 55 10.46 11.38 -4.06
N GLU A 56 10.96 10.82 -2.97
CA GLU A 56 12.32 11.09 -2.49
C GLU A 56 13.41 10.68 -3.49
N THR A 57 13.09 9.80 -4.45
CA THR A 57 14.01 9.36 -5.51
C THR A 57 14.12 10.39 -6.64
N GLU A 58 13.07 11.19 -6.85
CA GLU A 58 13.06 12.28 -7.84
C GLU A 58 12.23 13.48 -7.33
N PRO A 59 12.82 14.32 -6.45
CA PRO A 59 12.08 15.43 -5.83
C PRO A 59 11.62 16.51 -6.81
N SER A 60 12.21 16.59 -8.01
CA SER A 60 11.82 17.55 -9.04
C SER A 60 10.38 17.33 -9.54
N ALA A 61 9.86 16.11 -9.42
CA ALA A 61 8.47 15.78 -9.73
C ALA A 61 7.45 16.63 -8.95
N ALA A 62 7.80 17.10 -7.75
CA ALA A 62 6.91 17.98 -6.98
C ALA A 62 6.60 19.30 -7.71
N LEU A 63 7.57 19.87 -8.44
CA LEU A 63 7.35 21.09 -9.23
C LEU A 63 6.41 20.81 -10.40
N ALA A 64 6.63 19.71 -11.11
CA ALA A 64 5.78 19.28 -12.23
C ALA A 64 4.34 19.00 -11.77
N ILE A 65 4.17 18.31 -10.63
CA ILE A 65 2.86 18.07 -10.00
C ILE A 65 2.13 19.38 -9.70
N ARG A 66 2.79 20.35 -9.07
CA ARG A 66 2.17 21.66 -8.77
C ARG A 66 1.77 22.41 -10.03
N ARG A 67 2.63 22.40 -11.05
CA ARG A 67 2.34 23.02 -12.34
C ARG A 67 1.10 22.38 -12.97
N CYS A 68 1.04 21.06 -12.95
CA CYS A 68 -0.10 20.32 -13.47
C CYS A 68 -1.41 20.65 -12.74
N LEU A 69 -1.41 20.63 -11.41
CA LEU A 69 -2.60 20.96 -10.61
C LEU A 69 -3.07 22.40 -10.85
N ARG A 70 -2.13 23.34 -11.03
CA ARG A 70 -2.45 24.73 -11.39
C ARG A 70 -3.08 24.82 -12.77
N GLU A 71 -2.50 24.17 -13.77
CA GLU A 71 -3.04 24.14 -15.15
C GLU A 71 -4.43 23.49 -15.21
N ALA A 72 -4.62 22.39 -14.48
CA ALA A 72 -5.91 21.72 -14.33
C ALA A 72 -6.97 22.62 -13.68
N SER A 73 -6.59 23.43 -12.68
CA SER A 73 -7.50 24.37 -12.01
C SER A 73 -7.91 25.58 -12.86
N HIS A 74 -7.08 25.98 -13.82
CA HIS A 74 -7.36 27.10 -14.74
C HIS A 74 -8.04 26.67 -16.05
N GLY A 75 -8.22 25.37 -16.27
CA GLY A 75 -8.89 24.84 -17.46
C GLY A 75 -10.41 24.96 -17.38
N SER A 76 -11.02 25.57 -18.41
CA SER A 76 -12.47 25.68 -18.71
C SER A 76 -13.40 25.92 -17.50
N ALA A 77 -13.86 27.17 -17.35
CA ALA A 77 -14.68 27.64 -16.22
C ALA A 77 -15.93 26.80 -15.91
N ASP A 78 -16.53 26.12 -16.90
CA ASP A 78 -17.77 25.36 -16.70
C ASP A 78 -17.59 24.00 -16.01
N ARG A 79 -16.43 23.34 -16.12
CA ARG A 79 -16.19 22.05 -15.48
C ARG A 79 -14.68 21.72 -15.38
N PRO A 80 -13.99 22.18 -14.34
CA PRO A 80 -12.58 21.87 -14.18
C PRO A 80 -12.38 20.35 -14.03
N PRO A 81 -11.33 19.77 -14.64
CA PRO A 81 -11.01 18.35 -14.50
C PRO A 81 -10.79 18.00 -13.02
N ARG A 82 -11.45 16.93 -12.55
CA ARG A 82 -11.32 16.42 -11.18
C ARG A 82 -10.05 15.56 -11.07
N LEU A 83 -8.92 16.22 -10.93
CA LEU A 83 -7.60 15.61 -10.82
C LEU A 83 -7.09 15.66 -9.38
N PHE A 84 -6.69 14.51 -8.85
CA PHE A 84 -6.04 14.38 -7.54
C PHE A 84 -4.67 13.75 -7.73
N VAL A 85 -3.71 14.16 -6.91
CA VAL A 85 -2.37 13.58 -6.92
C VAL A 85 -2.05 13.09 -5.51
N ILE A 86 -1.78 11.79 -5.39
CA ILE A 86 -1.28 11.15 -4.19
C ILE A 86 0.19 10.85 -4.41
N VAL A 87 1.02 11.18 -3.44
CA VAL A 87 2.45 10.89 -3.51
C VAL A 87 2.85 10.04 -2.33
N THR A 88 3.62 8.99 -2.58
CA THR A 88 4.14 8.12 -1.53
C THR A 88 5.62 8.39 -1.27
N LEU A 89 6.01 8.25 -0.01
CA LEU A 89 7.39 8.38 0.44
C LEU A 89 7.82 7.11 1.16
N GLY A 90 8.99 6.58 0.84
CA GLY A 90 9.66 5.51 1.59
C GLY A 90 10.38 6.04 2.82
N ARG A 91 10.86 7.29 2.78
CA ARG A 91 11.56 8.00 3.87
C ARG A 91 10.67 9.03 4.56
N GLU A 92 11.17 9.60 5.66
CA GLU A 92 10.45 10.66 6.37
C GLU A 92 10.25 11.90 5.49
N LEU A 93 9.10 12.57 5.62
CA LEU A 93 8.81 13.82 4.93
C LEU A 93 9.87 14.90 5.17
N ARG A 94 10.50 14.90 6.36
CA ARG A 94 11.57 15.83 6.73
C ARG A 94 12.82 15.71 5.86
N SER A 95 12.99 14.60 5.15
CA SER A 95 14.08 14.42 4.19
C SER A 95 13.92 15.26 2.92
N LEU A 96 12.70 15.76 2.63
CA LEU A 96 12.44 16.63 1.49
C LEU A 96 12.68 18.11 1.83
N SER A 97 13.08 18.89 0.83
CA SER A 97 13.25 20.34 0.97
C SER A 97 11.92 21.03 1.32
N ALA A 98 11.98 22.21 1.95
CA ALA A 98 10.79 22.99 2.27
C ALA A 98 9.92 23.28 1.03
N THR A 99 10.55 23.62 -0.10
CA THR A 99 9.87 23.91 -1.38
C THR A 99 9.10 22.71 -1.94
N VAL A 100 9.62 21.50 -1.75
CA VAL A 100 8.93 20.27 -2.16
C VAL A 100 7.75 19.99 -1.23
N ARG A 101 7.91 20.18 0.07
CA ARG A 101 6.85 19.94 1.06
C ARG A 101 5.65 20.86 0.88
N THR A 102 5.86 22.13 0.51
CA THR A 102 4.77 23.09 0.27
C THR A 102 3.90 22.75 -0.95
N ALA A 103 4.29 21.78 -1.78
CA ALA A 103 3.46 21.27 -2.86
C ALA A 103 2.24 20.47 -2.38
N PHE A 104 2.26 19.96 -1.15
CA PHE A 104 1.28 19.00 -0.66
C PHE A 104 0.47 19.60 0.49
N GLY A 105 -0.84 19.75 0.27
CA GLY A 105 -1.76 20.32 1.26
C GLY A 105 -2.18 19.36 2.38
N TYR A 106 -2.03 18.05 2.16
CA TYR A 106 -2.39 17.01 3.13
C TYR A 106 -1.26 15.98 3.23
N VAL A 107 -0.97 15.58 4.47
CA VAL A 107 0.03 14.56 4.78
C VAL A 107 -0.62 13.53 5.68
N ALA A 108 -0.61 12.27 5.24
CA ALA A 108 -1.01 11.13 6.04
C ALA A 108 0.24 10.35 6.47
N GLU A 109 0.43 10.19 7.77
CA GLU A 109 1.52 9.37 8.31
C GLU A 109 1.05 7.92 8.45
N VAL A 110 1.74 7.01 7.77
CA VAL A 110 1.48 5.57 7.87
C VAL A 110 2.51 4.95 8.81
N ARG A 111 2.04 4.53 9.99
CA ARG A 111 2.84 3.89 11.04
C ARG A 111 2.69 2.38 11.01
N LEU A 112 3.55 1.69 11.76
CA LEU A 112 3.38 0.25 12.00
C LEU A 112 1.99 -0.04 12.54
N PRO A 113 1.39 -1.19 12.16
CA PRO A 113 0.04 -1.51 12.57
C PRO A 113 -0.03 -1.69 14.09
N ASN A 114 -1.12 -1.26 14.70
CA ASN A 114 -1.42 -1.55 16.10
C ASN A 114 -1.91 -3.01 16.29
N ASP A 115 -2.19 -3.40 17.53
CA ASP A 115 -2.59 -4.78 17.85
C ASP A 115 -3.88 -5.22 17.13
N ALA A 116 -4.89 -4.35 17.09
CA ALA A 116 -6.15 -4.64 16.43
C ALA A 116 -5.96 -4.78 14.90
N GLU A 117 -5.20 -3.87 14.29
CA GLU A 117 -4.89 -3.89 12.86
C GLU A 117 -4.11 -5.15 12.46
N ARG A 118 -3.10 -5.55 13.26
CA ARG A 118 -2.35 -6.80 13.02
C ARG A 118 -3.26 -8.02 13.06
N LYS A 119 -4.08 -8.15 14.10
CA LYS A 119 -5.01 -9.29 14.25
C LYS A 119 -6.00 -9.36 13.10
N GLN A 120 -6.60 -8.22 12.72
CA GLN A 120 -7.54 -8.16 11.60
C GLN A 120 -6.88 -8.54 10.28
N PHE A 121 -5.65 -8.05 10.04
CA PHE A 121 -4.89 -8.39 8.85
C PHE A 121 -4.56 -9.89 8.78
N LEU A 122 -4.05 -10.47 9.87
CA LEU A 122 -3.75 -11.90 9.97
C LEU A 122 -4.99 -12.77 9.76
N LEU A 123 -6.13 -12.41 10.37
CA LEU A 123 -7.40 -13.10 10.15
C LEU A 123 -7.83 -13.07 8.67
N GLY A 124 -7.72 -11.91 8.02
CA GLY A 124 -8.01 -11.77 6.60
C GLY A 124 -7.12 -12.66 5.73
N LEU A 125 -5.81 -12.70 6.01
CA LEU A 125 -4.87 -13.58 5.31
C LEU A 125 -5.21 -15.06 5.51
N PHE A 126 -5.50 -15.49 6.74
CA PHE A 126 -5.86 -16.89 6.99
C PHE A 126 -7.18 -17.29 6.35
N GLN A 127 -8.16 -16.38 6.29
CA GLN A 127 -9.40 -16.62 5.54
C GLN A 127 -9.13 -16.83 4.05
N GLN A 128 -8.24 -16.02 3.44
CA GLN A 128 -7.87 -16.19 2.03
C GLN A 128 -7.17 -17.53 1.78
N ILE A 129 -6.23 -17.91 2.65
CA ILE A 129 -5.52 -19.19 2.53
C ILE A 129 -6.47 -20.36 2.75
N SER A 130 -7.42 -20.24 3.67
CA SER A 130 -8.40 -21.29 3.96
C SER A 130 -9.33 -21.60 2.78
N ARG A 131 -9.49 -20.66 1.83
CA ARG A 131 -10.21 -20.92 0.57
C ARG A 131 -9.44 -21.85 -0.37
N VAL A 132 -8.11 -21.87 -0.24
CA VAL A 132 -7.21 -22.70 -1.04
C VAL A 132 -6.93 -24.03 -0.33
N ASP A 133 -6.78 -24.01 0.99
CA ASP A 133 -6.54 -25.20 1.82
C ASP A 133 -7.37 -25.14 3.11
N ALA A 134 -8.45 -25.93 3.17
CA ALA A 134 -9.39 -25.92 4.29
C ALA A 134 -8.74 -26.30 5.65
N HIS A 135 -7.61 -27.00 5.66
CA HIS A 135 -6.91 -27.38 6.91
C HIS A 135 -6.39 -26.15 7.67
N TRP A 136 -6.13 -25.05 6.96
CA TRP A 136 -5.74 -23.77 7.53
C TRP A 136 -6.89 -23.04 8.24
N GLY A 137 -8.13 -23.42 7.97
CA GLY A 137 -9.29 -22.88 8.68
C GLY A 137 -9.28 -23.22 10.18
N SER A 138 -8.63 -24.32 10.58
CA SER A 138 -8.47 -24.69 11.99
C SER A 138 -7.46 -23.82 12.75
N ALA A 139 -6.53 -23.16 12.04
CA ALA A 139 -5.56 -22.21 12.60
C ALA A 139 -6.17 -20.83 12.93
N LEU A 140 -7.45 -20.61 12.59
CA LEU A 140 -8.22 -19.39 12.87
C LEU A 140 -8.63 -19.21 14.34
N ARG A 141 -8.20 -20.09 15.26
CA ARG A 141 -8.52 -19.90 16.69
C ARG A 141 -7.91 -18.58 17.17
N GLU A 142 -8.75 -17.73 17.76
CA GLU A 142 -8.41 -16.36 18.19
C GLU A 142 -7.14 -16.29 19.07
N ALA A 143 -6.90 -17.33 19.87
CA ALA A 143 -5.68 -17.48 20.68
C ALA A 143 -4.40 -17.55 19.84
N ALA A 144 -4.40 -18.30 18.72
CA ALA A 144 -3.23 -18.43 17.85
C ALA A 144 -2.94 -17.12 17.10
N VAL A 145 -3.99 -16.43 16.66
CA VAL A 145 -3.87 -15.10 16.02
C VAL A 145 -3.28 -14.07 16.98
N THR A 146 -3.69 -14.10 18.25
CA THR A 146 -3.16 -13.20 19.27
C THR A 146 -1.67 -13.43 19.51
N THR A 147 -1.24 -14.69 19.62
CA THR A 147 0.18 -15.01 19.78
C THR A 147 1.00 -14.58 18.56
N LEU A 148 0.49 -14.80 17.34
CA LEU A 148 1.16 -14.36 16.12
C LEU A 148 1.25 -12.83 16.03
N ALA A 149 0.19 -12.11 16.38
CA ALA A 149 0.21 -10.65 16.43
C ALA A 149 1.26 -10.11 17.42
N ASN A 150 1.51 -10.82 18.53
CA ASN A 150 2.57 -10.51 19.49
C ASN A 150 3.97 -10.88 18.98
N LEU A 151 4.09 -11.91 18.14
CA LEU A 151 5.35 -12.27 17.52
C LEU A 151 5.75 -11.30 16.39
N THR A 152 4.77 -10.61 15.79
CA THR A 152 4.98 -9.69 14.66
C THR A 152 4.82 -8.21 15.05
N LEU A 153 5.09 -7.83 16.30
CA LEU A 153 4.86 -6.46 16.83
C LEU A 153 5.54 -5.36 16.01
N ASN A 154 6.72 -5.64 15.47
CA ASN A 154 7.53 -4.66 14.73
C ASN A 154 7.44 -4.85 13.20
N TYR A 155 6.55 -5.73 12.73
CA TYR A 155 6.46 -6.07 11.32
C TYR A 155 5.46 -5.17 10.60
N THR A 156 5.81 -4.83 9.37
CA THR A 156 4.91 -4.24 8.38
C THR A 156 3.92 -5.29 7.86
N PHE A 157 2.87 -4.84 7.17
CA PHE A 157 1.90 -5.76 6.55
C PHE A 157 2.57 -6.74 5.57
N ALA A 158 3.50 -6.27 4.75
CA ALA A 158 4.23 -7.13 3.82
C ALA A 158 5.12 -8.18 4.51
N GLU A 159 5.77 -7.82 5.62
CA GLU A 159 6.58 -8.77 6.40
C GLU A 159 5.71 -9.84 7.06
N MET A 160 4.56 -9.44 7.64
CA MET A 160 3.58 -10.38 8.17
C MET A 160 3.07 -11.34 7.08
N GLU A 161 2.71 -10.82 5.91
CA GLU A 161 2.28 -11.65 4.77
C GLU A 161 3.37 -12.63 4.35
N LEU A 162 4.63 -12.17 4.24
CA LEU A 162 5.76 -13.02 3.87
C LEU A 162 5.95 -14.18 4.86
N VAL A 163 5.87 -13.90 6.17
CA VAL A 163 6.00 -14.93 7.21
C VAL A 163 4.87 -15.95 7.11
N VAL A 164 3.63 -15.49 6.93
CA VAL A 164 2.46 -16.36 6.76
C VAL A 164 2.59 -17.23 5.50
N ARG A 165 2.99 -16.65 4.37
CA ARG A 165 3.21 -17.41 3.12
C ARG A 165 4.35 -18.42 3.25
N ARG A 166 5.43 -18.08 3.96
CA ARG A 166 6.52 -19.04 4.24
C ARG A 166 6.06 -20.18 5.13
N ALA A 167 5.24 -19.89 6.14
CA ALA A 167 4.62 -20.92 6.99
C ALA A 167 3.74 -21.84 6.14
N PHE A 168 2.98 -21.27 5.20
CA PHE A 168 2.21 -22.03 4.22
C PHE A 168 3.06 -22.95 3.37
N VAL A 169 4.16 -22.47 2.79
CA VAL A 169 5.02 -23.34 1.97
C VAL A 169 5.68 -24.45 2.81
N ARG A 170 6.05 -24.16 4.06
CA ARG A 170 6.73 -25.11 4.94
C ARG A 170 5.81 -26.09 5.67
N SER A 171 4.50 -25.90 5.64
CA SER A 171 3.53 -26.79 6.29
C SER A 171 3.29 -28.10 5.52
N VAL A 172 4.26 -28.54 4.70
CA VAL A 172 4.20 -29.79 3.94
C VAL A 172 5.22 -30.73 4.58
N THR A 173 4.76 -31.90 5.02
CA THR A 173 5.63 -32.93 5.59
C THR A 173 6.47 -33.60 4.50
N ALA A 174 7.47 -34.39 4.91
CA ALA A 174 8.32 -35.15 3.99
C ALA A 174 7.51 -36.08 3.06
N ASP A 175 6.35 -36.53 3.51
CA ASP A 175 5.44 -37.42 2.76
C ASP A 175 4.46 -36.65 1.85
N GLY A 176 4.60 -35.33 1.75
CA GLY A 176 3.73 -34.46 0.93
C GLY A 176 2.38 -34.13 1.56
N ALA A 177 2.09 -34.66 2.77
CA ALA A 177 0.88 -34.32 3.51
C ALA A 177 0.98 -32.93 4.12
N ARG A 178 -0.15 -32.22 4.20
CA ARG A 178 -0.22 -30.92 4.88
C ARG A 178 -0.23 -31.14 6.39
N ASP A 179 0.79 -30.64 7.07
CA ASP A 179 0.79 -30.51 8.53
C ASP A 179 -0.15 -29.35 8.90
N PRO A 180 -1.18 -29.55 9.75
CA PRO A 180 -1.98 -28.45 10.25
C PRO A 180 -1.08 -27.39 10.89
N VAL A 181 -1.36 -26.13 10.58
CA VAL A 181 -0.52 -25.03 11.05
C VAL A 181 -0.64 -24.90 12.55
N ALA A 182 0.33 -25.43 13.27
CA ALA A 182 0.56 -25.11 14.65
C ALA A 182 1.54 -23.93 14.77
N LEU A 183 1.40 -23.17 15.85
CA LEU A 183 2.19 -21.97 16.18
C LEU A 183 3.70 -22.18 15.97
N HIS A 184 4.19 -23.41 16.21
CA HIS A 184 5.58 -23.78 16.09
C HIS A 184 6.18 -23.58 14.68
N HIS A 185 5.39 -23.61 13.60
CA HIS A 185 5.88 -23.32 12.24
C HIS A 185 6.27 -21.87 12.09
N PHE A 186 5.53 -20.97 12.73
CA PHE A 186 5.84 -19.55 12.76
C PHE A 186 7.08 -19.28 13.62
N GLU A 187 7.16 -19.89 14.80
CA GLU A 187 8.35 -19.78 15.67
C GLU A 187 9.62 -20.23 14.94
N LYS A 188 9.57 -21.35 14.18
CA LYS A 188 10.70 -21.82 13.35
C LYS A 188 11.08 -20.84 12.24
N ILE A 189 10.13 -20.08 11.68
CA ILE A 189 10.42 -19.10 10.64
C ILE A 189 11.03 -17.85 11.25
N LEU A 190 10.49 -17.40 12.39
CA LEU A 190 10.97 -16.23 13.12
C LEU A 190 12.34 -16.46 13.77
N ALA A 191 12.70 -17.70 14.10
CA ALA A 191 14.02 -18.04 14.62
C ALA A 191 15.14 -18.01 13.57
N VAL A 192 14.80 -17.93 12.27
CA VAL A 192 15.75 -17.97 11.14
C VAL A 192 15.87 -16.61 10.44
N THR A 193 15.13 -15.60 10.93
CA THR A 193 15.18 -14.20 10.47
C THR A 193 15.93 -13.33 11.46
#